data_AF-A0A926HYG3-F1
#
_entry.id   AF-A0A926HYG3-F1
#
_cell.length_a   1.000
_cell.length_b   1.000
_cell.length_c   1.000
_cell.angle_alpha   90.00
_cell.angle_beta   90.00
_cell.angle_gamma   90.00
#
_symmetry.space_group_name_H-M   'P 1'
#
loop_
_entity.id
_entity.type
_entity.pdbx_description
1 polymer ?
#
loop_
_entity_poly.entity_id
_entity_poly.type
_entity_poly.pdbx_seq_one_letter_code
_entity_poly.pdbx_strand_id
1 'polypeptide(L)'
;MTRNEQLASVEVERKHLEEKLNQLIKHIGNIPIANTDIMPYGWRKAAKGRTVWRIVEEVISQGLESRVKQLGFDSVHTADSEVGVFDFRFCYDGNKESYVNIKSAVLGGRTNKDDISKAVGLIDFYKENPSANLYVATFVISFNDDMTIGLNKCIVFPTAWIPDVYVNPSNNGNLQSSMYKNLSTAVKRTPQEFLLVLEEANQVALEKKEKKKREVIL
;
A
#
# COMPACT_ATOMS: atom_id res chain seq x y z
N MET A 1 -19.36 19.00 2.46
CA MET A 1 -18.58 18.71 1.24
C MET A 1 -19.41 17.77 0.38
N THR A 2 -19.64 18.11 -0.89
CA THR A 2 -20.33 17.24 -1.84
C THR A 2 -19.47 16.02 -2.20
N ARG A 3 -20.07 14.96 -2.74
CA ARG A 3 -19.33 13.78 -3.24
C ARG A 3 -18.19 14.18 -4.20
N ASN A 4 -18.46 15.09 -5.14
CA ASN A 4 -17.47 15.53 -6.12
C ASN A 4 -16.33 16.32 -5.48
N GLU A 5 -16.62 17.17 -4.49
CA GLU A 5 -15.60 17.89 -3.72
C GLU A 5 -14.72 16.92 -2.91
N GLN A 6 -15.31 15.89 -2.30
CA GLN A 6 -14.53 14.85 -1.59
C GLN A 6 -13.59 14.12 -2.54
N LEU A 7 -14.08 13.69 -3.71
CA LEU A 7 -13.26 13.00 -4.71
C LEU A 7 -12.17 13.91 -5.30
N ALA A 8 -12.45 15.19 -5.49
CA ALA A 8 -11.46 16.17 -5.92
C ALA A 8 -10.37 16.36 -4.86
N SER A 9 -10.75 16.46 -3.59
CA SER A 9 -9.80 16.57 -2.46
C SER A 9 -8.88 15.35 -2.38
N VAL A 10 -9.42 14.13 -2.54
CA VAL A 10 -8.62 12.90 -2.57
C VAL A 10 -7.64 12.89 -3.74
N GLU A 11 -8.03 13.36 -4.93
CA GLU A 11 -7.11 13.45 -6.07
C GLU A 11 -5.94 14.42 -5.80
N VAL A 12 -6.23 15.57 -5.20
CA VAL A 12 -5.21 16.57 -4.84
C VAL A 12 -4.24 15.99 -3.81
N GLU A 13 -4.76 15.37 -2.76
CA GLU A 13 -3.96 14.74 -1.70
C GLU A 13 -3.10 13.59 -2.23
N ARG A 14 -3.68 12.71 -3.06
CA ARG A 14 -2.98 11.60 -3.70
C ARG A 14 -1.78 12.10 -4.52
N LYS A 15 -1.98 13.14 -5.34
CA LYS A 15 -0.91 13.76 -6.15
C LYS A 15 0.17 14.36 -5.27
N HIS A 16 -0.23 15.08 -4.22
CA HIS A 16 0.70 15.67 -3.26
C HIS A 16 1.56 14.58 -2.61
N LEU A 17 0.93 13.54 -2.05
CA LEU A 17 1.64 12.41 -1.44
C LEU A 17 2.56 11.72 -2.43
N GLU A 18 2.11 11.45 -3.66
CA GLU A 18 2.92 10.84 -4.72
C GLU A 18 4.14 11.69 -5.05
N GLU A 19 3.99 13.00 -5.18
CA GLU A 19 5.08 13.92 -5.42
C GLU A 19 6.12 13.86 -4.29
N LYS A 20 5.67 13.91 -3.02
CA LYS A 20 6.57 13.90 -1.86
C LYS A 20 7.29 12.56 -1.71
N LEU A 21 6.61 11.44 -1.93
CA LEU A 21 7.24 10.13 -1.91
C LEU A 21 8.24 9.96 -3.07
N ASN A 22 7.97 10.53 -4.24
CA ASN A 22 8.93 10.56 -5.34
C ASN A 22 10.13 11.50 -5.06
N GLN A 23 9.96 12.57 -4.29
CA GLN A 23 11.07 13.39 -3.80
C GLN A 23 11.93 12.61 -2.78
N LEU A 24 11.28 11.91 -1.85
CA LEU A 24 11.96 11.08 -0.85
C LEU A 24 12.86 10.03 -1.49
N ILE A 25 12.36 9.23 -2.43
CA ILE A 25 13.17 8.18 -3.04
C ILE A 25 14.36 8.70 -3.85
N LYS A 26 14.23 9.90 -4.45
CA LYS A 26 15.37 10.57 -5.12
C LYS A 26 16.45 10.95 -4.13
N HIS A 27 16.06 11.41 -2.94
CA HIS A 27 17.00 11.71 -1.87
C HIS A 27 17.66 10.44 -1.31
N ILE A 28 16.91 9.35 -1.15
CA ILE A 28 17.45 8.07 -0.66
C ILE A 28 18.47 7.51 -1.66
N GLY A 29 18.15 7.54 -2.95
CA GLY A 29 18.99 6.94 -3.99
C GLY A 29 18.96 5.42 -3.93
N ASN A 30 20.06 4.80 -4.37
CA ASN A 30 20.19 3.34 -4.34
C ASN A 30 20.47 2.85 -2.92
N ILE A 31 19.77 1.80 -2.50
CA ILE A 31 19.96 1.18 -1.19
C ILE A 31 21.00 0.06 -1.32
N PRO A 32 22.18 0.17 -0.68
CA PRO A 32 23.15 -0.92 -0.66
C PRO A 32 22.63 -2.06 0.22
N ILE A 33 22.57 -3.28 -0.34
CA ILE A 33 22.14 -4.48 0.39
C ILE A 33 23.32 -5.42 0.63
N ALA A 34 24.15 -5.61 -0.40
CA ALA A 34 25.36 -6.42 -0.34
C ALA A 34 26.38 -5.89 -1.36
N ASN A 35 27.36 -6.72 -1.71
CA ASN A 35 28.25 -6.53 -2.84
C ASN A 35 28.49 -7.90 -3.52
N THR A 36 29.18 -7.90 -4.66
CA THR A 36 29.48 -9.12 -5.41
C THR A 36 30.46 -10.06 -4.69
N ASP A 37 31.20 -9.57 -3.69
CA ASP A 37 32.10 -10.43 -2.90
C ASP A 37 31.29 -11.30 -1.92
N ILE A 38 30.25 -10.72 -1.30
CA ILE A 38 29.34 -11.41 -0.37
C ILE A 38 28.32 -12.26 -1.14
N MET A 39 27.83 -11.76 -2.28
CA MET A 39 26.84 -12.43 -3.14
C MET A 39 27.39 -12.66 -4.56
N PRO A 40 28.39 -13.54 -4.75
CA PRO A 40 29.07 -13.72 -6.03
C PRO A 40 28.21 -14.31 -7.14
N TYR A 41 27.00 -14.78 -6.80
CA TYR A 41 26.03 -15.30 -7.76
C TYR A 41 24.81 -14.40 -7.93
N GLY A 42 24.90 -13.14 -7.48
CA GLY A 42 23.84 -12.16 -7.53
C GLY A 42 22.61 -12.52 -6.69
N TRP A 43 21.48 -11.90 -7.00
CA TRP A 43 20.28 -11.90 -6.16
C TRP A 43 19.58 -13.26 -5.99
N ARG A 44 19.61 -14.15 -6.99
CA ARG A 44 18.88 -15.44 -6.99
C ARG A 44 17.45 -15.35 -6.41
N LYS A 45 17.19 -15.97 -5.25
CA LYS A 45 15.88 -15.96 -4.57
C LYS A 45 15.65 -14.72 -3.71
N ALA A 46 16.70 -13.97 -3.37
CA ALA A 46 16.60 -12.75 -2.58
C ALA A 46 15.76 -11.68 -3.30
N ALA A 47 15.75 -11.67 -4.63
CA ALA A 47 14.91 -10.80 -5.47
C ALA A 47 13.39 -11.10 -5.39
N LYS A 48 12.98 -12.11 -4.62
CA LYS A 48 11.58 -12.56 -4.48
C LYS A 48 11.14 -12.67 -3.02
N GLY A 49 12.01 -12.30 -2.08
CA GLY A 49 11.85 -12.58 -0.66
C GLY A 49 11.45 -11.36 0.16
N ARG A 50 10.79 -11.63 1.30
CA ARG A 50 10.38 -10.60 2.28
C ARG A 50 11.55 -9.81 2.87
N THR A 51 12.75 -10.38 2.94
CA THR A 51 13.92 -9.74 3.58
C THR A 51 14.24 -8.38 2.95
N VAL A 52 14.35 -8.34 1.62
CA VAL A 52 14.60 -7.09 0.90
C VAL A 52 13.46 -6.11 1.09
N TRP A 53 12.21 -6.58 1.01
CA TRP A 53 11.05 -5.71 1.18
C TRP A 53 11.01 -5.04 2.55
N ARG A 54 11.35 -5.77 3.62
CA ARG A 54 11.44 -5.20 4.98
C ARG A 54 12.48 -4.10 5.07
N ILE A 55 13.63 -4.25 4.41
CA ILE A 55 14.65 -3.19 4.36
C ILE A 55 14.14 -1.98 3.59
N VAL A 56 13.48 -2.19 2.44
CA VAL A 56 12.90 -1.08 1.65
C VAL A 56 11.85 -0.33 2.48
N GLU A 57 10.93 -1.05 3.13
CA GLU A 57 9.90 -0.49 4.01
C GLU A 57 10.53 0.38 5.12
N GLU A 58 11.53 -0.16 5.81
CA GLU A 58 12.23 0.56 6.89
C GLU A 58 12.96 1.81 6.39
N VAL A 59 13.65 1.72 5.25
CA VAL A 59 14.34 2.86 4.64
C VAL A 59 13.35 3.96 4.24
N ILE A 60 12.17 3.60 3.72
CA ILE A 60 11.11 4.57 3.42
C ILE A 60 10.57 5.19 4.71
N SER A 61 10.24 4.39 5.72
CA SER A 61 9.68 4.84 6.99
C SER A 61 10.62 5.80 7.73
N GLN A 62 11.88 5.41 7.94
CA GLN A 62 12.89 6.29 8.56
C GLN A 62 13.19 7.52 7.69
N GLY A 63 13.16 7.35 6.37
CA GLY A 63 13.31 8.44 5.42
C GLY A 63 12.20 9.49 5.54
N LEU A 64 10.96 9.07 5.78
CA LEU A 64 9.83 9.97 6.05
C LEU A 64 10.01 10.69 7.38
N GLU A 65 10.27 9.97 8.47
CA GLU A 65 10.37 10.52 9.82
C GLU A 65 11.52 11.54 9.94
N SER A 66 12.66 11.25 9.31
CA SER A 66 13.83 12.15 9.33
C SER A 66 13.64 13.40 8.46
N ARG A 67 12.60 13.47 7.61
CA ARG A 67 12.44 14.50 6.57
C ARG A 67 11.08 15.15 6.51
N VAL A 68 10.24 14.98 7.53
CA VAL A 68 8.87 15.55 7.62
C VAL A 68 8.80 16.99 7.09
N LYS A 69 9.60 17.89 7.69
CA LYS A 69 9.62 19.32 7.31
C LYS A 69 10.16 19.58 5.89
N GLN A 70 11.13 18.78 5.45
CA GLN A 70 11.75 18.93 4.12
C GLN A 70 10.80 18.49 3.01
N LEU A 71 10.00 17.46 3.28
CA LEU A 71 8.96 16.96 2.37
C LEU A 71 7.69 17.83 2.40
N GLY A 72 7.55 18.72 3.39
CA GLY A 72 6.42 19.64 3.50
C GLY A 72 5.18 19.03 4.16
N PHE A 73 5.37 18.01 5.00
CA PHE A 73 4.31 17.48 5.87
C PHE A 73 4.27 18.26 7.18
N ASP A 74 3.08 18.36 7.78
CA ASP A 74 2.91 18.89 9.14
C ASP A 74 3.47 17.87 10.15
N SER A 75 3.14 16.59 9.95
CA SER A 75 3.70 15.47 10.71
C SER A 75 3.64 14.16 9.90
N VAL A 76 4.50 13.21 10.27
CA VAL A 76 4.43 11.81 9.84
C VAL A 76 4.68 10.94 11.07
N HIS A 77 3.89 9.88 11.22
CA HIS A 77 4.02 8.90 12.30
C HIS A 77 3.91 7.49 11.72
N THR A 78 4.95 6.70 11.91
CA THR A 78 4.95 5.27 11.56
C THR A 78 4.02 4.50 12.49
N ALA A 79 3.49 3.38 12.02
CA ALA A 79 2.63 2.53 12.84
C ALA A 79 3.46 1.74 13.86
N ASP A 80 3.04 1.73 15.12
CA ASP A 80 3.70 0.95 16.18
C ASP A 80 3.51 -0.57 16.00
N SER A 81 2.56 -0.99 15.17
CA SER A 81 2.15 -2.38 15.00
C SER A 81 2.43 -2.89 13.59
N GLU A 82 3.16 -4.00 13.49
CA GLU A 82 3.39 -4.71 12.21
C GLU A 82 2.12 -5.35 11.60
N VAL A 83 1.03 -5.43 12.36
CA VAL A 83 -0.24 -6.04 11.92
C VAL A 83 -1.37 -5.02 11.75
N GLY A 84 -1.02 -3.73 11.76
CA GLY A 84 -1.94 -2.62 11.56
C GLY A 84 -2.56 -2.57 10.16
N VAL A 85 -3.51 -1.65 9.98
CA VAL A 85 -4.22 -1.43 8.71
C VAL A 85 -3.46 -0.47 7.78
N PHE A 86 -2.48 0.24 8.33
CA PHE A 86 -1.60 1.19 7.64
C PHE A 86 -0.18 1.07 8.22
N ASP A 87 0.82 1.48 7.43
CA ASP A 87 2.24 1.47 7.82
C ASP A 87 2.69 2.84 8.34
N PHE A 88 2.07 3.92 7.87
CA PHE A 88 2.22 5.25 8.47
C PHE A 88 0.98 6.11 8.27
N ARG A 89 0.89 7.18 9.08
CA ARG A 89 -0.06 8.28 8.92
C ARG A 89 0.69 9.60 8.77
N PHE A 90 0.08 10.54 8.06
CA PHE A 90 0.65 11.86 7.83
C PHE A 90 -0.41 12.95 7.96
N CYS A 91 0.04 14.13 8.35
CA CYS A 91 -0.75 15.35 8.36
C CYS A 91 -0.23 16.33 7.31
N TYR A 92 -1.12 17.00 6.60
CA TYR A 92 -0.80 18.14 5.74
C TYR A 92 -1.97 19.14 5.71
N ASP A 93 -1.69 20.34 5.19
CA ASP A 93 -2.70 21.39 4.95
C ASP A 93 -3.56 21.71 6.19
N GLY A 94 -2.91 21.90 7.34
CA GLY A 94 -3.59 22.28 8.57
C GLY A 94 -4.13 21.08 9.35
N ASN A 95 -3.28 20.07 9.56
CA ASN A 95 -3.56 18.86 10.36
C ASN A 95 -4.62 17.91 9.78
N LYS A 96 -4.83 17.88 8.46
CA LYS A 96 -5.62 16.82 7.85
C LYS A 96 -4.85 15.51 7.91
N GLU A 97 -5.28 14.59 8.76
CA GLU A 97 -4.66 13.27 8.91
C GLU A 97 -5.12 12.29 7.83
N SER A 98 -4.19 11.49 7.29
CA SER A 98 -4.44 10.43 6.31
C SER A 98 -3.44 9.30 6.47
N TYR A 99 -3.78 8.13 5.93
CA TYR A 99 -3.11 6.87 6.23
C TYR A 99 -2.56 6.24 4.96
N VAL A 100 -1.49 5.45 5.09
CA VAL A 100 -0.80 4.86 3.94
C VAL A 100 -0.31 3.46 4.26
N ASN A 101 -0.56 2.52 3.35
CA ASN A 101 0.17 1.24 3.27
C ASN A 101 1.31 1.35 2.26
N ILE A 102 2.50 0.95 2.65
CA ILE A 102 3.68 0.78 1.82
C ILE A 102 3.61 -0.59 1.14
N LYS A 103 3.82 -0.60 -0.18
CA LYS A 103 4.02 -1.80 -0.97
C LYS A 103 5.24 -1.62 -1.84
N SER A 104 5.85 -2.71 -2.26
CA SER A 104 6.89 -2.69 -3.29
C SER A 104 6.48 -3.56 -4.49
N ALA A 105 6.95 -3.17 -5.67
CA ALA A 105 6.76 -3.92 -6.90
C ALA A 105 8.04 -3.90 -7.71
N VAL A 106 8.43 -5.04 -8.28
CA VAL A 106 9.61 -5.12 -9.13
C VAL A 106 9.32 -4.48 -10.49
N LEU A 107 10.22 -3.62 -10.97
CA LEU A 107 10.14 -3.04 -12.31
C LEU A 107 10.08 -4.14 -13.38
N GLY A 108 9.07 -4.08 -14.25
CA GLY A 108 8.82 -5.12 -15.25
C GLY A 108 8.28 -6.44 -14.67
N GLY A 109 7.94 -6.47 -13.38
CA GLY A 109 7.31 -7.62 -12.73
C GLY A 109 5.92 -7.91 -13.30
N ARG A 110 5.49 -9.17 -13.13
CA ARG A 110 4.15 -9.60 -13.55
C ARG A 110 3.07 -8.91 -12.71
N THR A 111 1.95 -8.59 -13.34
CA THR A 111 0.73 -8.17 -12.64
C THR A 111 0.10 -9.39 -11.96
N ASN A 112 0.01 -9.36 -10.64
CA ASN A 112 -0.65 -10.37 -9.82
C ASN A 112 -1.74 -9.71 -8.98
N LYS A 113 -2.64 -10.53 -8.41
CA LYS A 113 -3.51 -10.08 -7.31
C LYS A 113 -2.69 -10.05 -6.03
N ASP A 114 -2.27 -8.86 -5.64
CA ASP A 114 -1.45 -8.66 -4.44
C ASP A 114 -2.35 -8.44 -3.22
N ASP A 115 -1.88 -8.87 -2.05
CA ASP A 115 -2.53 -8.57 -0.77
C ASP A 115 -2.39 -7.08 -0.44
N ILE A 116 -3.51 -6.41 -0.25
CA ILE A 116 -3.57 -4.99 0.13
C ILE A 116 -3.58 -4.87 1.65
N SER A 117 -4.62 -5.39 2.30
CA SER A 117 -4.80 -5.40 3.76
C SER A 117 -5.76 -6.51 4.17
N LYS A 118 -5.87 -6.82 5.46
CA LYS A 118 -6.91 -7.73 5.97
C LYS A 118 -8.27 -7.06 5.86
N ALA A 119 -9.25 -7.72 5.23
CA ALA A 119 -10.55 -7.11 4.97
C ALA A 119 -11.28 -6.72 6.26
N VAL A 120 -11.27 -7.59 7.28
CA VAL A 120 -11.92 -7.32 8.57
C VAL A 120 -11.33 -6.08 9.25
N GLY A 121 -10.00 -6.01 9.37
CA GLY A 121 -9.34 -4.85 9.97
C GLY A 121 -9.61 -3.56 9.19
N LEU A 122 -9.69 -3.66 7.86
CA LEU A 122 -10.02 -2.51 7.01
C LEU A 122 -11.48 -2.06 7.15
N ILE A 123 -12.42 -3.00 7.32
CA ILE A 123 -13.83 -2.70 7.62
C ILE A 123 -13.94 -1.99 8.96
N ASP A 124 -13.29 -2.52 10.01
CA ASP A 124 -13.31 -1.93 11.35
C ASP A 124 -12.72 -0.51 11.33
N PHE A 125 -11.59 -0.34 10.65
CA PHE A 125 -10.95 0.96 10.45
C PHE A 125 -11.88 2.01 9.83
N TYR A 126 -12.60 1.67 8.76
CA TYR A 126 -13.54 2.62 8.13
C TYR A 126 -14.82 2.84 8.92
N LYS A 127 -15.23 1.90 9.79
CA LYS A 127 -16.35 2.13 10.72
C LYS A 127 -15.98 3.14 11.81
N GLU A 128 -14.76 3.04 12.32
CA GLU A 128 -14.21 3.96 13.32
C GLU A 128 -13.84 5.32 12.70
N ASN A 129 -13.34 5.31 11.46
CA ASN A 129 -12.84 6.48 10.75
C ASN A 129 -13.58 6.66 9.41
N PRO A 130 -14.86 7.04 9.43
CA PRO A 130 -15.73 7.00 8.25
C PRO A 130 -15.24 7.91 7.13
N SER A 131 -14.55 9.01 7.42
CA SER A 131 -14.02 9.95 6.43
C SER A 131 -12.53 9.80 6.16
N ALA A 132 -11.86 8.77 6.69
CA ALA A 132 -10.42 8.62 6.53
C ALA A 132 -10.05 8.33 5.07
N ASN A 133 -9.00 9.00 4.61
CA ASN A 133 -8.32 8.64 3.38
C ASN A 133 -7.21 7.65 3.70
N LEU A 134 -7.27 6.47 3.08
CA LEU A 134 -6.22 5.47 3.12
C LEU A 134 -5.68 5.23 1.71
N TYR A 135 -4.37 5.28 1.56
CA TYR A 135 -3.66 5.08 0.31
C TYR A 135 -2.83 3.80 0.31
N VAL A 136 -2.54 3.30 -0.88
CA VAL A 136 -1.47 2.32 -1.13
C VAL A 136 -0.36 3.04 -1.88
N ALA A 137 0.80 3.20 -1.24
CA ALA A 137 2.02 3.74 -1.83
C ALA A 137 2.90 2.58 -2.32
N THR A 138 2.92 2.35 -3.62
CA THR A 138 3.74 1.32 -4.25
C THR A 138 5.07 1.89 -4.72
N PHE A 139 6.16 1.47 -4.09
CA PHE A 139 7.52 1.74 -4.52
C PHE A 139 7.94 0.73 -5.59
N VAL A 140 8.12 1.21 -6.82
CA VAL A 140 8.67 0.41 -7.91
C VAL A 140 10.18 0.33 -7.73
N ILE A 141 10.69 -0.89 -7.60
CA ILE A 141 12.09 -1.16 -7.29
C ILE A 141 12.79 -1.95 -8.40
N SER A 142 14.11 -1.77 -8.50
CA SER A 142 15.00 -2.59 -9.34
C SER A 142 16.07 -3.29 -8.49
N PHE A 143 16.49 -4.46 -8.95
CA PHE A 143 17.63 -5.19 -8.39
C PHE A 143 18.82 -4.96 -9.32
N ASN A 144 19.83 -4.21 -8.86
CA ASN A 144 20.96 -3.82 -9.69
C ASN A 144 22.10 -4.84 -9.56
N ASP A 145 22.97 -4.94 -10.57
CA ASP A 145 24.06 -5.93 -10.59
C ASP A 145 25.15 -5.65 -9.53
N ASP A 146 25.25 -4.40 -9.06
CA ASP A 146 26.14 -3.98 -7.97
C ASP A 146 25.59 -4.32 -6.56
N MET A 147 24.54 -5.16 -6.50
CA MET A 147 23.86 -5.57 -5.27
C MET A 147 23.19 -4.43 -4.49
N THR A 148 22.82 -3.35 -5.20
CA THR A 148 21.96 -2.29 -4.68
C THR A 148 20.51 -2.44 -5.16
N ILE A 149 19.57 -1.87 -4.40
CA ILE A 149 18.17 -1.71 -4.82
C ILE A 149 17.98 -0.30 -5.34
N GLY A 150 17.51 -0.18 -6.59
CA GLY A 150 17.04 1.09 -7.13
C GLY A 150 15.60 1.38 -6.69
N LEU A 151 15.33 2.63 -6.31
CA LEU A 151 13.97 3.14 -6.06
C LEU A 151 13.53 3.98 -7.27
N ASN A 152 12.78 3.39 -8.19
CA ASN A 152 12.52 4.01 -9.50
C ASN A 152 11.42 5.07 -9.45
N LYS A 153 10.29 4.75 -8.83
CA LYS A 153 9.14 5.65 -8.66
C LYS A 153 8.21 5.16 -7.55
N CYS A 154 7.46 6.08 -6.96
CA CYS A 154 6.30 5.74 -6.13
C CYS A 154 5.01 5.97 -6.93
N ILE A 155 4.07 5.03 -6.82
CA ILE A 155 2.70 5.16 -7.32
C ILE A 155 1.77 5.18 -6.10
N VAL A 156 0.98 6.23 -5.95
CA VAL A 156 0.01 6.36 -4.86
C VAL A 156 -1.39 6.15 -5.40
N PHE A 157 -2.09 5.19 -4.81
CA PHE A 157 -3.43 4.80 -5.22
C PHE A 157 -4.39 4.85 -4.02
N PRO A 158 -5.52 5.58 -4.09
CA PRO A 158 -6.49 5.59 -3.01
C PRO A 158 -7.14 4.22 -2.85
N THR A 159 -7.10 3.63 -1.64
CA THR A 159 -7.65 2.30 -1.37
C THR A 159 -9.13 2.23 -1.75
N ALA A 160 -9.88 3.31 -1.47
CA ALA A 160 -11.29 3.42 -1.82
C ALA A 160 -11.57 3.30 -3.33
N TRP A 161 -10.57 3.58 -4.18
CA TRP A 161 -10.72 3.62 -5.63
C TRP A 161 -10.34 2.32 -6.32
N ILE A 162 -9.99 1.28 -5.56
CA ILE A 162 -9.63 -0.04 -6.09
C ILE A 162 -10.83 -0.57 -6.90
N PRO A 163 -10.65 -0.88 -8.20
CA PRO A 163 -11.77 -1.27 -9.05
C PRO A 163 -12.17 -2.74 -8.84
N ASP A 164 -11.20 -3.62 -8.63
CA ASP A 164 -11.33 -5.07 -8.54
C ASP A 164 -11.33 -5.56 -7.08
N VAL A 165 -12.22 -4.98 -6.25
CA VAL A 165 -12.36 -5.35 -4.84
C VAL A 165 -12.70 -6.83 -4.70
N TYR A 166 -11.75 -7.60 -4.17
CA TYR A 166 -11.88 -9.03 -3.97
C TYR A 166 -11.29 -9.42 -2.62
N VAL A 167 -12.07 -10.14 -1.79
CA VAL A 167 -11.58 -10.71 -0.53
C VAL A 167 -11.30 -12.19 -0.73
N ASN A 168 -10.08 -12.61 -0.44
CA ASN A 168 -9.66 -13.99 -0.63
C ASN A 168 -10.11 -14.89 0.54
N PRO A 169 -11.01 -15.86 0.33
CA PRO A 169 -11.54 -16.69 1.41
C PRO A 169 -10.52 -17.67 2.00
N SER A 170 -9.43 -17.97 1.26
CA SER A 170 -8.41 -18.96 1.65
C SER A 170 -7.11 -18.33 2.19
N ASN A 171 -6.90 -17.04 1.97
CA ASN A 171 -5.69 -16.32 2.41
C ASN A 171 -6.03 -15.32 3.53
N ASN A 172 -6.46 -15.84 4.69
CA ASN A 172 -6.77 -15.04 5.89
C ASN A 172 -7.78 -13.88 5.69
N GLY A 173 -8.58 -13.90 4.62
CA GLY A 173 -9.54 -12.82 4.35
C GLY A 173 -8.87 -11.52 3.90
N ASN A 174 -7.74 -11.58 3.19
CA ASN A 174 -7.10 -10.38 2.66
C ASN A 174 -7.91 -9.80 1.50
N LEU A 175 -8.08 -8.47 1.51
CA LEU A 175 -8.40 -7.70 0.30
C LEU A 175 -7.23 -7.85 -0.67
N GLN A 176 -7.51 -8.25 -1.91
CA GLN A 176 -6.53 -8.35 -2.97
C GLN A 176 -6.94 -7.51 -4.17
N SER A 177 -5.95 -6.97 -4.88
CA SER A 177 -6.17 -6.24 -6.13
C SER A 177 -5.00 -6.46 -7.08
N SER A 178 -5.33 -6.54 -8.37
CA SER A 178 -4.36 -6.50 -9.47
C SER A 178 -4.20 -5.12 -10.10
N MET A 179 -5.07 -4.18 -9.72
CA MET A 179 -5.23 -2.88 -10.39
C MET A 179 -4.84 -1.68 -9.54
N TYR A 180 -4.50 -1.86 -8.26
CA TYR A 180 -4.07 -0.79 -7.35
C TYR A 180 -2.78 -0.03 -7.75
N LYS A 181 -2.16 -0.39 -8.88
CA LYS A 181 -0.99 0.30 -9.47
C LYS A 181 -1.33 1.02 -10.77
N ASN A 182 -2.58 0.95 -11.24
CA ASN A 182 -3.01 1.51 -12.51
C ASN A 182 -4.16 2.52 -12.31
N LEU A 183 -3.83 3.78 -12.11
CA LEU A 183 -4.82 4.84 -11.86
C LEU A 183 -5.86 5.00 -12.97
N SER A 184 -5.55 4.60 -14.21
CA SER A 184 -6.52 4.69 -15.33
C SER A 184 -7.74 3.79 -15.15
N THR A 185 -7.65 2.77 -14.31
CA THR A 185 -8.75 1.83 -14.04
C THR A 185 -9.52 2.15 -12.77
N ALA A 186 -9.17 3.23 -12.07
CA ALA A 186 -9.75 3.60 -10.80
C ALA A 186 -11.28 3.82 -10.90
N VAL A 187 -12.02 3.24 -9.94
CA VAL A 187 -13.44 3.52 -9.75
C VAL A 187 -13.56 4.47 -8.57
N LYS A 188 -13.78 5.76 -8.85
CA LYS A 188 -13.79 6.80 -7.81
C LYS A 188 -14.98 6.63 -6.86
N ARG A 189 -14.66 6.33 -5.60
CA ARG A 189 -15.60 6.16 -4.48
C ARG A 189 -15.21 7.03 -3.30
N THR A 190 -16.20 7.42 -2.50
CA THR A 190 -15.96 7.90 -1.12
C THR A 190 -15.55 6.72 -0.22
N PRO A 191 -14.94 6.96 0.95
CA PRO A 191 -14.66 5.89 1.91
C PRO A 191 -15.90 5.06 2.28
N GLN A 192 -17.07 5.69 2.45
CA GLN A 192 -18.32 5.00 2.76
C GLN A 192 -18.82 4.14 1.59
N GLU A 193 -18.74 4.65 0.36
CA GLU A 193 -19.08 3.88 -0.83
C GLU A 193 -18.16 2.66 -0.98
N PHE A 194 -16.87 2.81 -0.64
CA PHE A 194 -15.93 1.70 -0.63
C PHE A 194 -16.22 0.69 0.48
N LEU A 195 -16.57 1.15 1.69
CA LEU A 195 -16.90 0.28 2.81
C LEU A 195 -18.04 -0.69 2.45
N LEU A 196 -19.10 -0.19 1.80
CA LEU A 196 -20.21 -1.03 1.34
C LEU A 196 -19.75 -2.14 0.38
N VAL A 197 -18.91 -1.79 -0.59
CA VAL A 197 -18.36 -2.75 -1.56
C VAL A 197 -17.43 -3.76 -0.89
N LEU A 198 -16.65 -3.32 0.10
CA LEU A 198 -15.75 -4.18 0.87
C LEU A 198 -16.51 -5.17 1.75
N GLU A 199 -17.58 -4.73 2.42
CA GLU A 199 -18.44 -5.59 3.24
C GLU A 199 -19.13 -6.66 2.40
N GLU A 200 -19.65 -6.29 1.22
CA GLU A 200 -20.21 -7.25 0.27
C GLU A 200 -19.17 -8.29 -0.18
N ALA A 201 -17.99 -7.83 -0.59
CA ALA A 201 -16.91 -8.73 -1.00
C ALA A 201 -16.45 -9.66 0.14
N ASN A 202 -16.42 -9.16 1.38
CA ASN A 202 -16.08 -9.95 2.55
C ASN A 202 -17.16 -10.99 2.88
N GLN A 203 -18.44 -10.63 2.77
CA GLN A 203 -19.56 -11.56 2.97
C GLN A 203 -19.51 -12.72 1.96
N VAL A 204 -19.27 -12.43 0.68
CA VAL A 204 -19.05 -13.47 -0.35
C VAL A 204 -17.89 -14.39 0.01
N ALA A 205 -16.80 -13.85 0.57
CA ALA A 205 -15.66 -14.66 1.00
C ALA A 205 -16.02 -15.57 2.19
N LEU A 206 -16.78 -15.07 3.17
CA LEU A 206 -17.25 -15.85 4.31
C LEU A 206 -18.15 -17.02 3.87
N GLU A 207 -19.09 -16.76 2.97
CA GLU A 207 -19.98 -17.80 2.43
C GLU A 207 -19.21 -18.90 1.69
N LYS A 208 -18.21 -18.53 0.89
CA LYS A 208 -17.33 -19.50 0.21
C LYS A 208 -16.54 -20.35 1.22
N LYS A 209 -16.07 -19.74 2.31
CA LYS A 209 -15.34 -20.44 3.37
C LYS A 209 -16.24 -21.44 4.10
N GLU A 210 -17.48 -21.06 4.42
CA GLU A 210 -18.45 -21.94 5.08
C GLU A 210 -18.90 -23.09 4.17
N LYS A 211 -19.12 -22.83 2.87
CA LYS A 211 -19.43 -23.88 1.91
C LYS A 211 -18.31 -24.93 1.83
N LYS A 212 -17.06 -24.49 1.73
CA LYS A 212 -15.90 -25.38 1.69
C LYS A 212 -15.76 -26.22 2.97
N LYS A 213 -16.06 -25.65 4.15
CA LYS A 213 -16.08 -26.41 5.40
C LYS A 213 -17.13 -27.53 5.37
N ARG A 214 -18.34 -27.25 4.86
CA ARG A 214 -19.41 -28.24 4.74
C ARG A 214 -19.05 -29.38 3.78
N GLU A 215 -18.40 -29.08 2.67
CA GLU A 215 -17.94 -30.07 1.68
C GLU A 215 -16.81 -30.97 2.20
N VAL A 216 -16.06 -30.56 3.22
CA VAL A 216 -14.98 -31.36 3.82
C VAL A 216 -15.49 -32.28 4.95
N ILE A 217 -16.68 -32.00 5.49
CA ILE A 217 -17.30 -32.78 6.58
C ILE A 217 -18.20 -33.91 6.04
N LEU A 218 -18.56 -33.85 4.75
CA LEU A 218 -19.29 -34.89 4.01
C LEU A 218 -18.32 -35.82 3.29
#